data_AF-A0A9R1QDL3-F1
#
_entry.id   AF-A0A9R1QDL3-F1
#
_cell.length_a   1.000
_cell.length_b   1.000
_cell.length_c   1.000
_cell.angle_alpha   90.00
_cell.angle_beta   90.00
_cell.angle_gamma   90.00
#
_symmetry.space_group_name_H-M   'P 1'
#
loop_
_entity.id
_entity.type
_entity.pdbx_description
1 polymer ?
#
loop_
_entity_poly.entity_id
_entity_poly.type
_entity_poly.pdbx_seq_one_letter_code
_entity_poly.pdbx_strand_id
1 'polypeptide(L)'
;MKKGGASSAAAMTAAGDAKEQHEGEARPPKQYTAAHSACSWALLAEARRYNAMEEEDVVDEYRRAGKLHTYDQDKEWKKRFARVVKLNPCPWPNHMVARIEEYMYCLEEDDDEFRIGLFSLIGEEIRG
;
A
#
# COMPACT_ATOMS: atom_id res chain seq x y z
N MET A 1 69.41 9.86 -43.22
CA MET A 1 68.27 9.83 -44.17
C MET A 1 68.12 8.41 -44.73
N LYS A 2 66.87 7.91 -44.75
CA LYS A 2 66.37 6.62 -45.31
C LYS A 2 66.84 5.32 -44.60
N LYS A 3 66.05 4.25 -44.44
CA LYS A 3 64.61 3.93 -44.50
C LYS A 3 64.49 2.46 -44.05
N GLY A 4 63.38 2.10 -43.39
CA GLY A 4 62.66 0.84 -43.66
C GLY A 4 62.71 -0.27 -42.60
N GLY A 5 61.54 -0.84 -42.31
CA GLY A 5 61.40 -2.16 -41.69
C GLY A 5 60.14 -2.30 -40.83
N ALA A 6 59.06 -2.83 -41.42
CA ALA A 6 57.74 -3.03 -40.82
C ALA A 6 57.71 -4.02 -39.63
N SER A 7 56.71 -3.88 -38.74
CA SER A 7 55.82 -5.01 -38.43
C SER A 7 54.54 -4.58 -37.72
N SER A 8 53.42 -4.80 -38.43
CA SER A 8 52.10 -5.24 -37.96
C SER A 8 51.67 -4.92 -36.52
N ALA A 9 50.66 -4.07 -36.37
CA ALA A 9 49.62 -4.26 -35.37
C ALA A 9 48.26 -4.11 -36.07
N ALA A 10 47.54 -5.23 -36.07
CA ALA A 10 46.28 -5.44 -36.76
C ALA A 10 45.21 -4.42 -36.34
N ALA A 11 44.43 -4.02 -37.35
CA ALA A 11 43.17 -3.33 -37.17
C ALA A 11 42.25 -4.11 -36.23
N MET A 12 41.83 -3.47 -35.14
CA MET A 12 40.58 -3.81 -34.46
C MET A 12 39.63 -2.63 -34.66
N THR A 13 38.94 -2.65 -35.79
CA THR A 13 37.66 -1.94 -35.95
C THR A 13 36.64 -2.63 -35.05
N ALA A 14 36.56 -2.22 -33.79
CA ALA A 14 35.37 -2.44 -32.99
C ALA A 14 34.33 -1.40 -33.45
N ALA A 15 33.51 -1.78 -34.42
CA ALA A 15 32.24 -1.13 -34.67
C ALA A 15 31.40 -1.37 -33.40
N GLY A 16 31.46 -0.42 -32.46
CA GLY A 16 30.49 -0.34 -31.39
C GLY A 16 29.17 0.05 -32.04
N ASP A 17 28.28 -0.94 -32.18
CA ASP A 17 26.85 -0.73 -32.40
C ASP A 17 26.38 0.35 -31.42
N ALA A 18 26.16 1.56 -31.94
CA ALA A 18 25.52 2.63 -31.21
C ALA A 18 24.08 2.19 -30.99
N LYS A 19 23.84 1.50 -29.87
CA LYS A 19 22.52 1.21 -29.38
C LYS A 19 21.88 2.55 -29.06
N GLU A 20 21.10 3.04 -30.02
CA GLU A 20 20.25 4.21 -29.95
C GLU A 20 19.48 4.13 -28.63
N GLN A 21 19.97 4.88 -27.64
CA GLN A 21 19.28 5.05 -26.38
C GLN A 21 18.08 5.90 -26.72
N HIS A 22 16.93 5.25 -26.86
CA HIS A 22 15.64 5.89 -26.89
C HIS A 22 15.60 6.85 -25.70
N GLU A 23 15.74 8.15 -25.98
CA GLU A 23 15.42 9.20 -25.01
C GLU A 23 13.92 9.06 -24.75
N GLY A 24 13.60 8.28 -23.71
CA GLY A 24 12.26 8.22 -23.17
C GLY A 24 11.93 9.62 -22.69
N GLU A 25 11.08 10.31 -23.45
CA GLU A 25 10.51 11.61 -23.10
C GLU A 25 10.19 11.60 -21.60
N ALA A 26 10.87 12.46 -20.84
CA ALA A 26 10.70 12.54 -19.40
C ALA A 26 9.25 12.91 -19.12
N ARG A 27 8.44 11.91 -18.76
CA ARG A 27 7.03 12.10 -18.41
C ARG A 27 6.96 13.24 -17.38
N PRO A 28 6.18 14.30 -17.63
CA PRO A 28 6.10 15.41 -16.68
C PRO A 28 5.70 14.87 -15.30
N PRO A 29 6.33 15.35 -14.21
CA PRO A 29 6.03 14.86 -12.88
C PRO A 29 4.54 15.02 -12.61
N LYS A 30 3.88 13.93 -12.20
CA LYS A 30 2.48 13.98 -11.77
C LYS A 30 2.41 14.93 -10.58
N GLN A 31 1.74 16.08 -10.76
CA GLN A 31 1.44 16.96 -9.65
C GLN A 31 0.33 16.32 -8.82
N TYR A 32 0.65 15.97 -7.58
CA TYR A 32 -0.33 15.49 -6.61
C TYR A 32 -0.96 16.68 -5.91
N THR A 33 -2.26 16.62 -5.64
CA THR A 33 -2.91 17.63 -4.81
C THR A 33 -2.41 17.53 -3.36
N ALA A 34 -2.60 18.59 -2.57
CA ALA A 34 -2.28 18.57 -1.15
C ALA A 34 -3.00 17.42 -0.41
N ALA A 35 -4.26 17.16 -0.75
CA ALA A 35 -5.04 16.07 -0.17
C ALA A 35 -4.46 14.68 -0.51
N HIS A 36 -4.07 14.43 -1.76
CA HIS A 36 -3.39 13.19 -2.14
C HIS A 36 -2.09 13.01 -1.37
N SER A 37 -1.31 14.08 -1.22
CA SER A 37 -0.02 14.05 -0.53
C SER A 37 -0.22 13.75 0.96
N ALA A 38 -1.18 14.42 1.62
CA ALA A 38 -1.52 14.19 3.02
C ALA A 38 -1.97 12.74 3.27
N CYS A 39 -2.90 12.24 2.45
CA CYS A 39 -3.36 10.85 2.53
C CYS A 39 -2.21 9.86 2.32
N SER A 40 -1.34 10.10 1.33
CA SER A 40 -0.18 9.25 1.05
C SER A 40 0.82 9.22 2.22
N TRP A 41 1.10 10.36 2.84
CA TRP A 41 1.97 10.43 4.01
C TRP A 41 1.36 9.73 5.23
N ALA A 42 0.05 9.89 5.46
CA ALA A 42 -0.66 9.21 6.53
C ALA A 42 -0.64 7.68 6.34
N LEU A 43 -0.86 7.20 5.10
CA LEU A 43 -0.78 5.77 4.77
C LEU A 43 0.62 5.22 4.96
N LEU A 44 1.65 5.97 4.54
CA LEU A 44 3.03 5.56 4.76
C LEU A 44 3.39 5.51 6.25
N ALA A 45 2.90 6.46 7.05
CA ALA A 45 3.10 6.46 8.49
C ALA A 45 2.44 5.26 9.16
N GLU A 46 1.19 4.94 8.81
CA GLU A 46 0.49 3.77 9.34
C GLU A 46 1.11 2.45 8.87
N ALA A 47 1.54 2.35 7.61
CA ALA A 47 2.26 1.18 7.11
C ALA A 47 3.57 0.94 7.89
N ARG A 48 4.33 2.01 8.16
CA ARG A 48 5.56 1.93 8.98
C ARG A 48 5.26 1.51 10.41
N ARG A 49 4.19 2.04 11.02
CA ARG A 49 3.75 1.65 12.36
C ARG A 49 3.38 0.17 12.39
N TYR A 50 2.55 -0.26 11.44
CA TYR A 50 2.09 -1.65 11.35
C TYR A 50 3.24 -2.63 11.13
N ASN A 51 4.16 -2.32 10.22
CA ASN A 51 5.34 -3.16 9.96
C ASN A 51 6.33 -3.22 11.13
N ALA A 52 6.24 -2.28 12.08
CA ALA A 52 7.10 -2.25 13.27
C ALA A 52 6.44 -2.87 14.50
N MET A 53 5.18 -3.32 14.41
CA MET A 53 4.47 -4.00 15.49
C MET A 53 4.57 -5.51 15.31
N GLU A 54 4.68 -6.22 16.42
CA GLU A 54 4.51 -7.67 16.45
C GLU A 54 3.02 -8.01 16.44
N GLU A 55 2.68 -9.24 16.03
CA GLU A 55 1.29 -9.71 16.03
C GLU A 55 0.66 -9.62 17.44
N GLU A 56 1.43 -9.92 18.48
CA GLU A 56 1.00 -9.82 19.88
C GLU A 56 0.58 -8.39 20.25
N ASP A 57 1.30 -7.37 19.79
CA ASP A 57 0.94 -5.96 20.03
C ASP A 57 -0.43 -5.63 19.45
N VAL A 58 -0.71 -6.14 18.24
CA VAL A 58 -1.99 -5.94 17.54
C VAL A 58 -3.11 -6.69 18.27
N VAL A 59 -2.88 -7.95 18.63
CA VAL A 59 -3.83 -8.74 19.43
C VAL A 59 -4.14 -8.04 20.75
N ASP A 60 -3.16 -7.43 21.40
CA ASP A 60 -3.33 -6.64 22.62
C ASP A 60 -4.08 -5.31 22.40
N GLU A 61 -3.90 -4.65 21.25
CA GLU A 61 -4.76 -3.51 20.85
C GLU A 61 -6.24 -3.96 20.80
N TYR A 62 -6.53 -5.08 20.14
CA TYR A 62 -7.89 -5.62 20.01
C TYR A 62 -8.47 -6.11 21.34
N ARG A 63 -7.67 -6.78 22.17
CA ARG A 63 -8.05 -7.22 23.52
C ARG A 63 -8.40 -6.03 24.40
N ARG A 64 -7.57 -4.99 24.42
CA ARG A 64 -7.84 -3.74 25.18
C ARG A 64 -9.09 -3.02 24.69
N ALA A 65 -9.40 -3.10 23.40
CA ALA A 65 -10.63 -2.54 22.84
C ALA A 65 -11.88 -3.41 23.08
N GLY A 66 -11.75 -4.61 23.68
CA GLY A 66 -12.86 -5.55 23.83
C GLY A 66 -13.33 -6.16 22.50
N LYS A 67 -12.54 -6.02 21.43
CA LYS A 67 -12.87 -6.43 20.05
C LYS A 67 -12.06 -7.63 19.58
N LEU A 68 -11.42 -8.38 20.48
CA LEU A 68 -10.59 -9.53 20.09
C LEU A 68 -11.33 -10.57 19.23
N HIS A 69 -12.65 -10.70 19.40
CA HIS A 69 -13.48 -11.58 18.59
C HIS A 69 -13.60 -11.17 17.11
N THR A 70 -13.32 -9.90 16.78
CA THR A 70 -13.33 -9.40 15.38
C THR A 70 -11.92 -9.31 14.78
N TYR A 71 -10.89 -9.71 15.54
CA TYR A 71 -9.52 -9.71 15.05
C TYR A 71 -9.35 -10.77 13.97
N ASP A 72 -8.93 -10.32 12.79
CA ASP A 72 -8.60 -11.15 11.64
C ASP A 72 -7.33 -10.57 11.02
N GLN A 73 -6.24 -11.34 11.08
CA GLN A 73 -4.92 -10.93 10.62
C GLN A 73 -4.92 -10.61 9.12
N ASP A 74 -5.68 -11.36 8.31
CA ASP A 74 -5.75 -11.18 6.86
C ASP A 74 -6.52 -9.89 6.49
N LYS A 75 -7.47 -9.48 7.33
CA LYS A 75 -8.24 -8.24 7.15
C LYS A 75 -7.61 -7.03 7.85
N GLU A 76 -6.67 -7.22 8.76
CA GLU A 76 -6.20 -6.15 9.64
C GLU A 76 -5.55 -4.98 8.87
N TRP A 77 -4.69 -5.30 7.89
CA TRP A 77 -4.08 -4.26 7.06
C TRP A 77 -5.14 -3.48 6.25
N LYS A 78 -6.17 -4.15 5.74
CA LYS A 78 -7.27 -3.52 5.00
C LYS A 78 -8.04 -2.54 5.91
N LYS A 79 -8.34 -2.97 7.15
CA LYS A 79 -9.02 -2.14 8.16
C LYS A 79 -8.19 -0.90 8.51
N ARG A 80 -6.89 -1.05 8.76
CA ARG A 80 -5.99 0.10 9.03
C ARG A 80 -5.92 1.07 7.87
N PHE A 81 -5.76 0.55 6.65
CA PHE A 81 -5.77 1.36 5.44
C PHE A 81 -7.08 2.16 5.33
N ALA A 82 -8.22 1.50 5.47
CA ALA A 82 -9.54 2.14 5.38
C ALA A 82 -9.73 3.23 6.44
N ARG A 83 -9.26 3.02 7.70
CA ARG A 83 -9.29 4.04 8.76
C ARG A 83 -8.51 5.30 8.35
N VAL A 84 -7.32 5.13 7.78
CA VAL A 84 -6.50 6.26 7.31
C VAL A 84 -7.19 7.01 6.17
N VAL A 85 -7.76 6.30 5.19
CA VAL A 85 -8.47 6.92 4.06
C VAL A 85 -9.73 7.65 4.52
N LYS A 86 -10.47 7.10 5.48
CA LYS A 86 -11.66 7.74 6.07
C LYS A 86 -11.30 9.05 6.78
N LEU A 87 -10.14 9.09 7.46
CA LEU A 87 -9.62 10.28 8.13
C LEU A 87 -8.94 11.28 7.18
N ASN A 88 -8.44 10.82 6.04
CA ASN A 88 -7.75 11.64 5.04
C ASN A 88 -8.39 11.46 3.64
N PRO A 89 -9.61 11.97 3.41
CA PRO A 89 -10.28 11.81 2.13
C PRO A 89 -9.50 12.50 1.01
N CYS A 90 -9.25 11.76 -0.07
CA CYS A 90 -8.67 12.32 -1.29
C CYS A 90 -9.37 11.70 -2.52
N PRO A 91 -9.32 12.36 -3.69
CA PRO A 91 -9.71 11.70 -4.92
C PRO A 91 -8.81 10.48 -5.14
N TRP A 92 -9.37 9.38 -5.66
CA TRP A 92 -8.60 8.18 -5.97
C TRP A 92 -8.67 7.90 -7.47
N PRO A 93 -7.61 7.33 -8.07
CA PRO A 93 -7.70 6.81 -9.42
C PRO A 93 -8.82 5.78 -9.53
N ASN A 94 -9.59 5.78 -10.62
CA ASN A 94 -10.74 4.88 -10.81
C ASN A 94 -10.41 3.39 -10.56
N HIS A 95 -9.21 2.95 -10.92
CA HIS A 95 -8.76 1.56 -10.71
C HIS A 95 -8.52 1.19 -9.24
N MET A 96 -8.43 2.17 -8.34
CA MET A 96 -8.26 1.98 -6.90
C MET A 96 -9.59 2.06 -6.14
N VAL A 97 -10.62 2.70 -6.70
CA VAL A 97 -11.90 2.95 -6.01
C VAL A 97 -12.52 1.65 -5.49
N ALA A 98 -12.65 0.63 -6.35
CA ALA A 98 -13.22 -0.66 -5.97
C ALA A 98 -12.44 -1.36 -4.84
N ARG A 99 -11.10 -1.23 -4.82
CA ARG A 99 -10.26 -1.78 -3.74
C ARG A 99 -10.48 -1.04 -2.43
N ILE A 100 -10.67 0.27 -2.49
CA ILE A 100 -10.92 1.09 -1.31
C ILE A 100 -12.30 0.79 -0.74
N GLU A 101 -13.30 0.62 -1.59
CA GLU A 101 -14.65 0.19 -1.20
C GLU A 101 -14.61 -1.18 -0.51
N GLU A 102 -13.87 -2.16 -1.06
CA GLU A 102 -13.64 -3.45 -0.39
C GLU A 102 -13.06 -3.28 1.02
N TYR A 103 -12.08 -2.39 1.19
CA TYR A 103 -11.43 -2.20 2.49
C TYR A 103 -12.32 -1.44 3.48
N MET A 104 -13.14 -0.51 3.00
CA MET A 104 -14.15 0.16 3.80
C MET A 104 -15.20 -0.84 4.30
N TYR A 105 -15.61 -1.79 3.46
CA TYR A 105 -16.53 -2.85 3.87
C TYR A 105 -15.96 -3.70 5.02
N CYS A 106 -14.66 -4.00 5.03
CA CYS A 106 -14.03 -4.69 6.17
C CYS A 106 -14.12 -3.92 7.50
N LEU A 107 -14.34 -2.60 7.49
CA LEU A 107 -14.59 -1.84 8.73
C LEU A 107 -16.04 -1.94 9.18
N GLU A 108 -16.99 -2.01 8.23
CA GLU A 108 -18.42 -2.07 8.51
C GLU A 108 -18.85 -3.46 8.99
N GLU A 109 -18.29 -4.52 8.41
CA GLU A 109 -18.55 -5.92 8.78
C GLU A 109 -18.36 -6.18 10.29
N ASP A 110 -17.29 -5.64 10.89
CA ASP A 110 -17.01 -5.78 12.32
C ASP A 110 -18.07 -5.10 13.21
N ASP A 111 -18.53 -3.92 12.82
CA ASP A 111 -19.51 -3.16 13.60
C ASP A 111 -20.90 -3.81 13.49
N ASP A 112 -21.22 -4.40 12.34
CA ASP A 112 -22.45 -5.16 12.10
C ASP A 112 -22.46 -6.50 12.85
N GLU A 113 -21.37 -7.27 12.81
CA GLU A 113 -21.25 -8.53 13.56
C GLU A 113 -21.41 -8.31 15.07
N PHE A 114 -20.77 -7.26 15.60
CA PHE A 114 -20.93 -6.87 17.00
C PHE A 114 -22.39 -6.52 17.33
N ARG A 115 -23.06 -5.74 16.47
CA ARG A 115 -24.47 -5.40 16.64
C ARG A 115 -25.36 -6.65 16.65
N ILE A 116 -25.18 -7.54 15.68
CA ILE A 116 -25.98 -8.76 15.56
C ILE A 116 -25.79 -9.64 16.80
N GLY A 117 -24.55 -9.85 17.24
CA GLY A 117 -24.26 -10.60 18.47
C GLY A 117 -24.94 -10.00 19.71
N LEU A 118 -24.88 -8.68 19.86
CA LEU A 118 -25.54 -7.97 20.97
C LEU A 118 -27.08 -8.11 20.94
N PHE A 119 -27.69 -7.98 19.76
CA PHE A 119 -29.14 -8.14 19.63
C PHE A 119 -29.61 -9.58 19.93
N SER A 120 -28.80 -10.59 19.60
CA SER A 120 -29.08 -11.99 19.96
C SER A 120 -29.06 -12.20 21.48
N LEU A 121 -28.06 -11.67 22.17
CA LEU A 121 -27.96 -11.73 23.65
C LEU A 121 -29.14 -11.07 24.35
N ILE A 122 -29.51 -9.86 23.93
CA ILE A 122 -30.65 -9.13 24.52
C ILE A 122 -31.99 -9.81 24.16
N GLY A 123 -32.12 -10.38 22.96
CA GLY A 123 -33.32 -11.09 22.52
C GLY A 123 -33.56 -12.44 23.19
N GLU A 124 -32.52 -13.07 23.75
CA GLU A 124 -32.65 -14.24 24.63
C GLU A 124 -33.12 -13.83 26.04
N GLU A 125 -32.63 -12.71 26.57
CA GLU A 125 -32.99 -12.20 27.90
C GLU A 125 -34.46 -11.72 28.00
N ILE A 126 -35.07 -11.26 26.90
CA ILE A 126 -36.49 -10.83 26.88
C ILE A 126 -37.46 -12.03 26.75
N ARG A 127 -36.98 -13.23 26.37
CA ARG A 127 -37.81 -14.43 26.14
C ARG A 127 -37.66 -15.52 27.21
N GLY A 128 -36.81 -15.32 28.22
CA GLY A 128 -36.70 -16.16 29.41
C GLY A 128 -37.56 -15.65 30.56
#